data_AF-A0A955CAP2-F1
#
_entry.id   AF-A0A955CAP2-F1
#
_cell.length_a   1.000
_cell.length_b   1.000
_cell.length_c   1.000
_cell.angle_alpha   90.00
_cell.angle_beta   90.00
_cell.angle_gamma   90.00
#
_symmetry.space_group_name_H-M   'P 1'
#
loop_
_entity.id
_entity.type
_entity.pdbx_description
1 polymer ?
#
loop_
_entity_poly.entity_id
_entity_poly.type
_entity_poly.pdbx_seq_one_letter_code
_entity_poly.pdbx_strand_id
1 'polypeptide(L)'
;DFLLHDMGGLGDGIGQGDAGLTEMRTPPLWGMRLRTTFLHDGRVTSGSFADRVNAAIAAHGATGSEAAASAAAYAALSMSEQSAMIAFMDSLGRREFDHNGDGVVSAYDLGVFRLCYDANGPYSPDDACAVSDADQDGDVDDDDLALFLTVYSGSQADCNANSIVDANEIVLGLADDCNVNGIPDDCDPPFDLVAEFVQQLLFSSSAELGPICPRFDSNNDGLLDGRDVNGFTQQLLP
;
A
#
# COMPACT_ATOMS: atom_id res chain seq x y z
N ASP A 1 35.42 12.64 4.79
CA ASP A 1 34.24 13.49 4.58
C ASP A 1 33.07 12.83 5.27
N PHE A 2 32.83 13.19 6.53
CA PHE A 2 31.61 12.78 7.22
C PHE A 2 30.64 13.93 7.00
N LEU A 3 29.61 13.65 6.21
CA LEU A 3 28.58 14.57 5.69
C LEU A 3 27.82 15.27 6.83
N LEU A 4 28.47 16.23 7.48
CA LEU A 4 27.88 17.16 8.43
C LEU A 4 27.15 18.24 7.64
N HIS A 5 26.02 18.68 8.17
CA HIS A 5 25.21 19.74 7.60
C HIS A 5 24.85 20.76 8.67
N ASP A 6 24.90 22.03 8.30
CA ASP A 6 24.46 23.11 9.17
C ASP A 6 22.91 23.14 9.20
N MET A 7 22.35 22.77 10.34
CA MET A 7 20.91 22.77 10.63
C MET A 7 20.39 24.18 10.94
N GLY A 8 21.25 25.20 11.00
CA GLY A 8 20.90 26.58 11.33
C GLY A 8 20.11 26.69 12.63
N GLY A 9 18.96 27.35 12.57
CA GLY A 9 18.04 27.50 13.70
C GLY A 9 17.43 26.19 14.22
N LEU A 10 17.64 25.06 13.55
CA LEU A 10 17.24 23.74 14.01
C LEU A 10 18.35 23.02 14.80
N GLY A 11 19.57 23.56 14.90
CA GLY A 11 20.64 22.95 15.71
C GLY A 11 20.26 22.71 17.18
N ASP A 12 20.86 21.71 17.82
CA ASP A 12 20.62 21.36 19.22
C ASP A 12 21.51 22.13 20.22
N GLY A 13 22.48 22.91 19.72
CA GLY A 13 23.38 23.71 20.52
C GLY A 13 24.53 22.92 21.14
N ILE A 14 24.76 21.67 20.72
CA ILE A 14 25.76 20.77 21.30
C ILE A 14 26.88 20.52 20.30
N GLY A 15 28.09 21.00 20.59
CA GLY A 15 29.28 20.67 19.81
C GLY A 15 29.81 19.28 20.17
N GLN A 16 30.19 18.48 19.17
CA GLN A 16 30.71 17.12 19.36
C GLN A 16 31.93 16.87 18.45
N GLY A 17 33.12 16.80 19.06
CA GLY A 17 34.36 16.67 18.31
C GLY A 17 34.59 17.88 17.41
N ASP A 18 34.70 17.65 16.10
CA ASP A 18 34.86 18.71 15.10
C ASP A 18 33.54 19.34 14.64
N ALA A 19 32.38 18.76 15.01
CA ALA A 19 31.07 19.31 14.68
C ALA A 19 30.72 20.49 15.59
N GLY A 20 30.35 21.62 14.97
CA GLY A 20 29.83 22.82 15.62
C GLY A 20 28.43 22.63 16.21
N LEU A 21 27.92 23.70 16.83
CA LEU A 21 26.65 23.67 17.61
C LEU A 21 25.38 23.47 16.75
N THR A 22 25.51 23.63 15.44
CA THR A 22 24.41 23.48 14.48
C THR A 22 24.68 22.37 13.47
N GLU A 23 25.84 21.72 13.54
CA GLU A 23 26.24 20.74 12.55
C GLU A 23 25.80 19.35 12.96
N MET A 24 25.09 18.65 12.08
CA MET A 24 24.64 17.30 12.32
C MET A 24 24.90 16.40 11.12
N ARG A 25 25.18 15.12 11.39
CA ARG A 25 25.28 14.12 10.34
C ARG A 25 23.90 13.76 9.82
N THR A 26 23.73 13.73 8.49
CA THR A 26 22.51 13.20 7.88
C THR A 26 22.40 11.68 8.11
N PRO A 27 21.35 11.18 8.79
CA PRO A 27 21.09 9.74 8.88
C PRO A 27 20.60 9.20 7.54
N PRO A 28 20.86 7.92 7.21
CA PRO A 28 20.27 7.30 6.03
C PRO A 28 18.74 7.26 6.15
N LEU A 29 18.06 7.45 5.03
CA LEU A 29 16.60 7.37 4.94
C LEU A 29 16.08 5.93 4.82
N TRP A 30 16.96 4.94 4.62
CA TRP A 30 16.56 3.54 4.61
C TRP A 30 15.88 3.16 5.95
N GLY A 31 14.69 2.56 5.86
CA GLY A 31 13.87 2.25 7.04
C GLY A 31 13.11 3.45 7.61
N MET A 32 12.99 4.56 6.88
CA MET A 32 12.24 5.74 7.33
C MET A 32 10.75 5.45 7.51
N ARG A 33 10.13 4.59 6.68
CA ARG A 33 8.71 4.20 6.85
C ARG A 33 8.43 3.61 8.23
N LEU A 34 9.38 2.85 8.77
CA LEU A 34 9.24 2.19 10.08
C LEU A 34 9.41 3.15 11.27
N ARG A 35 9.75 4.42 11.03
CA ARG A 35 9.99 5.40 12.10
C ARG A 35 8.72 6.23 12.37
N THR A 36 8.37 6.29 13.64
CA THR A 36 7.25 7.10 14.13
C THR A 36 7.67 8.50 14.58
N THR A 37 8.98 8.76 14.64
CA THR A 37 9.56 9.99 15.17
C THR A 37 10.63 10.52 14.24
N PHE A 38 10.55 11.79 13.84
CA PHE A 38 11.51 12.47 12.98
C PHE A 38 12.17 13.67 13.68
N LEU A 39 13.25 14.14 13.05
CA LEU A 39 14.21 15.13 13.58
C LEU A 39 15.02 14.58 14.76
N HIS A 40 16.19 15.16 15.00
CA HIS A 40 17.14 14.69 16.03
C HIS A 40 16.62 14.86 17.45
N ASP A 41 15.68 15.79 17.66
CA ASP A 41 15.05 16.02 18.96
C ASP A 41 13.66 15.37 19.08
N GLY A 42 13.25 14.66 18.04
CA GLY A 42 12.01 13.89 18.03
C GLY A 42 10.73 14.72 18.14
N ARG A 43 10.74 16.01 17.81
CA ARG A 43 9.52 16.86 17.94
C ARG A 43 8.39 16.51 16.97
N VAL A 44 8.68 15.75 15.91
CA VAL A 44 7.70 15.33 14.89
C VAL A 44 7.29 13.88 15.15
N THR A 45 6.11 13.66 15.75
CA THR A 45 5.67 12.32 16.22
C THR A 45 4.22 11.94 15.88
N SER A 46 3.44 12.85 15.31
CA SER A 46 1.99 12.68 15.15
C SER A 46 1.54 12.83 13.70
N GLY A 47 0.37 12.27 13.39
CA GLY A 47 -0.20 12.28 12.03
C GLY A 47 0.23 11.06 11.21
N SER A 48 -0.22 11.03 9.96
CA SER A 48 0.17 10.04 8.96
C SER A 48 1.68 10.09 8.65
N PHE A 49 2.20 9.11 7.91
CA PHE A 49 3.58 9.17 7.43
C PHE A 49 3.85 10.46 6.63
N ALA A 50 2.93 10.80 5.72
CA ALA A 50 2.97 12.02 4.92
C ALA A 50 3.01 13.29 5.79
N ASP A 51 2.18 13.37 6.84
CA ASP A 51 2.17 14.53 7.76
C ASP A 51 3.52 14.72 8.43
N ARG A 52 4.12 13.62 8.90
CA ARG A 52 5.44 13.65 9.54
C ARG A 52 6.54 14.04 8.56
N VAL A 53 6.54 13.50 7.33
CA VAL A 53 7.49 13.87 6.28
C VAL A 53 7.41 15.36 5.97
N ASN A 54 6.19 15.86 5.72
CA ASN A 54 5.95 17.27 5.42
C ASN A 54 6.42 18.18 6.56
N ALA A 55 6.11 17.83 7.81
CA ALA A 55 6.55 18.59 8.98
C ALA A 55 8.08 18.59 9.14
N ALA A 56 8.75 17.46 8.90
CA ALA A 56 10.19 17.35 8.98
C ALA A 56 10.91 18.17 7.88
N ILE A 57 10.43 18.10 6.63
CA ILE A 57 10.96 18.90 5.53
C ILE A 57 10.79 20.40 5.82
N ALA A 58 9.62 20.82 6.29
CA ALA A 58 9.38 22.21 6.66
C ALA A 58 10.30 22.69 7.79
N ALA A 59 10.53 21.86 8.81
CA ALA A 59 11.41 22.19 9.92
C ALA A 59 12.88 22.34 9.49
N HIS A 60 13.35 21.51 8.55
CA HIS A 60 14.68 21.67 7.94
C HIS A 60 14.84 23.00 7.18
N GLY A 61 13.72 23.66 6.83
CA GLY A 61 13.68 25.01 6.27
C GLY A 61 14.02 26.16 7.22
N ALA A 62 14.49 25.86 8.44
CA ALA A 62 14.85 26.84 9.45
C ALA A 62 15.88 27.88 8.96
N THR A 63 15.85 29.08 9.54
CA THR A 63 16.78 30.16 9.18
C THR A 63 18.23 29.73 9.37
N GLY A 64 19.07 29.97 8.36
CA GLY A 64 20.49 29.60 8.37
C GLY A 64 20.78 28.13 8.07
N SER A 65 19.75 27.30 7.90
CA SER A 65 19.93 25.89 7.53
C SER A 65 20.40 25.76 6.09
N GLU A 66 21.38 24.87 5.84
CA GLU A 66 21.78 24.47 4.49
C GLU A 66 20.62 23.86 3.68
N ALA A 67 19.67 23.22 4.37
CA ALA A 67 18.50 22.60 3.75
C ALA A 67 17.39 23.60 3.39
N ALA A 68 17.54 24.90 3.70
CA ALA A 68 16.51 25.91 3.46
C ALA A 68 16.07 25.99 1.99
N ALA A 69 17.01 25.89 1.06
CA ALA A 69 16.70 25.90 -0.37
C ALA A 69 15.92 24.65 -0.80
N SER A 70 16.28 23.47 -0.28
CA SER A 70 15.59 22.21 -0.57
C SER A 70 14.17 22.18 0.00
N ALA A 71 13.98 22.68 1.22
CA ALA A 71 12.65 22.79 1.82
C ALA A 71 11.74 23.75 1.03
N ALA A 72 12.28 24.89 0.57
CA ALA A 72 11.56 25.83 -0.27
C ALA A 72 11.23 25.23 -1.66
N ALA A 73 12.16 24.47 -2.25
CA ALA A 73 11.93 23.78 -3.51
C ALA A 73 10.81 22.73 -3.40
N TYR A 74 10.81 21.92 -2.33
CA TYR A 74 9.75 20.96 -2.06
C TYR A 74 8.39 21.65 -1.87
N ALA A 75 8.33 22.73 -1.10
CA ALA A 75 7.10 23.50 -0.89
C ALA A 75 6.54 24.13 -2.18
N ALA A 76 7.39 24.35 -3.19
CA ALA A 76 7.00 24.89 -4.49
C ALA A 76 6.52 23.83 -5.50
N LEU A 77 6.68 22.54 -5.19
CA LEU A 77 6.19 21.45 -6.03
C LEU A 77 4.65 21.43 -6.08
N SER A 78 4.10 20.93 -7.19
CA SER A 78 2.68 20.62 -7.28
C SER A 78 2.28 19.52 -6.29
N MET A 79 0.98 19.41 -5.99
CA MET A 79 0.49 18.35 -5.09
C MET A 79 0.84 16.95 -5.60
N SER A 80 0.79 16.71 -6.91
CA SER A 80 1.19 15.43 -7.50
C SER A 80 2.67 15.12 -7.31
N GLU A 81 3.55 16.12 -7.46
CA GLU A 81 4.99 15.94 -7.28
C GLU A 81 5.36 15.74 -5.80
N GLN A 82 4.68 16.45 -4.88
CA GLN A 82 4.84 16.20 -3.44
C GLN A 82 4.39 14.78 -3.08
N SER A 83 3.24 14.34 -3.58
CA SER A 83 2.75 12.97 -3.38
C SER A 83 3.71 11.93 -3.92
N ALA A 84 4.29 12.13 -5.11
CA ALA A 84 5.29 11.21 -5.67
C ALA A 84 6.56 11.13 -4.81
N MET A 85 7.05 12.28 -4.31
CA MET A 85 8.20 12.31 -3.40
C MET A 85 7.89 11.62 -2.07
N ILE A 86 6.69 11.84 -1.51
CA ILE A 86 6.26 11.15 -0.29
C ILE A 86 6.15 9.65 -0.54
N ALA A 87 5.57 9.21 -1.65
CA ALA A 87 5.47 7.80 -2.01
C ALA A 87 6.85 7.14 -2.14
N PHE A 88 7.82 7.83 -2.74
CA PHE A 88 9.21 7.37 -2.76
C PHE A 88 9.81 7.26 -1.35
N MET A 89 9.65 8.27 -0.49
CA MET A 89 10.12 8.17 0.91
C MET A 89 9.42 7.05 1.68
N ASP A 90 8.17 6.77 1.32
CA ASP A 90 7.36 5.73 1.89
C ASP A 90 7.77 4.31 1.46
N SER A 91 8.40 4.16 0.30
CA SER A 91 8.97 2.87 -0.12
C SER A 91 10.25 2.52 0.65
N LEU A 92 10.92 3.50 1.27
CA LEU A 92 12.20 3.30 1.98
C LEU A 92 12.04 2.49 3.27
N GLY A 93 12.15 1.17 3.12
CA GLY A 93 11.98 0.17 4.19
C GLY A 93 10.54 -0.29 4.36
N ARG A 94 9.74 -0.24 3.28
CA ARG A 94 8.48 -0.98 3.19
C ARG A 94 8.76 -2.48 3.30
N ARG A 95 7.81 -3.23 3.88
CA ARG A 95 7.86 -4.70 3.91
C ARG A 95 7.37 -5.24 2.58
N GLU A 96 7.97 -6.33 2.12
CA GLU A 96 7.50 -7.05 0.94
C GLU A 96 6.04 -7.47 1.15
N PHE A 97 5.24 -7.41 0.07
CA PHE A 97 3.81 -7.71 0.04
C PHE A 97 2.87 -6.81 0.87
N ASP A 98 3.39 -5.89 1.68
CA ASP A 98 2.58 -4.99 2.53
C ASP A 98 2.23 -3.70 1.77
N HIS A 99 1.13 -3.76 1.01
CA HIS A 99 0.76 -2.75 0.01
C HIS A 99 0.21 -1.48 0.64
N ASN A 100 -0.58 -1.58 1.72
CA ASN A 100 -1.01 -0.41 2.49
C ASN A 100 0.04 0.00 3.54
N GLY A 101 1.04 -0.86 3.78
CA GLY A 101 2.16 -0.67 4.69
C GLY A 101 1.75 -0.50 6.16
N ASP A 102 0.68 -1.16 6.59
CA ASP A 102 0.22 -1.18 7.99
C ASP A 102 1.03 -2.17 8.86
N GLY A 103 1.93 -2.94 8.24
CA GLY A 103 2.82 -3.89 8.87
C GLY A 103 2.31 -5.33 8.86
N VAL A 104 1.17 -5.61 8.23
CA VAL A 104 0.50 -6.91 8.19
C VAL A 104 0.19 -7.29 6.74
N VAL A 105 0.65 -8.46 6.30
CA VAL A 105 0.25 -9.01 4.99
C VAL A 105 -1.11 -9.70 5.16
N SER A 106 -2.18 -9.03 4.75
CA SER A 106 -3.58 -9.36 5.03
C SER A 106 -4.38 -9.59 3.74
N ALA A 107 -5.69 -9.85 3.86
CA ALA A 107 -6.58 -10.01 2.70
C ALA A 107 -6.59 -8.78 1.77
N TYR A 108 -6.38 -7.57 2.33
CA TYR A 108 -6.19 -6.37 1.53
C TYR A 108 -5.01 -6.53 0.56
N ASP A 109 -3.88 -7.03 1.08
CA ASP A 109 -2.66 -7.23 0.32
C ASP A 109 -2.77 -8.37 -0.67
N LEU A 110 -3.53 -9.43 -0.35
CA LEU A 110 -3.87 -10.51 -1.28
C LEU A 110 -4.63 -9.96 -2.49
N GLY A 111 -5.62 -9.10 -2.27
CA GLY A 111 -6.38 -8.47 -3.34
C GLY A 111 -5.49 -7.64 -4.27
N VAL A 112 -4.57 -6.85 -3.71
CA VAL A 112 -3.60 -6.07 -4.53
C VAL A 112 -2.60 -7.00 -5.23
N PHE A 113 -2.11 -8.03 -4.55
CA PHE A 113 -1.21 -9.03 -5.15
C PHE A 113 -1.84 -9.71 -6.37
N ARG A 114 -3.12 -10.13 -6.28
CA ARG A 114 -3.87 -10.70 -7.41
C ARG A 114 -3.90 -9.77 -8.63
N LEU A 115 -4.10 -8.48 -8.42
CA LEU A 115 -4.11 -7.51 -9.54
C LEU A 115 -2.74 -7.42 -10.22
N CYS A 116 -1.66 -7.50 -9.45
CA CYS A 116 -0.30 -7.52 -9.99
C CYS A 116 0.02 -8.84 -10.70
N TYR A 117 -0.40 -9.96 -10.11
CA TYR A 117 -0.27 -11.29 -10.70
C TYR A 117 -0.98 -11.40 -12.05
N ASP A 118 -2.17 -10.80 -12.22
CA ASP A 118 -2.85 -10.82 -13.52
C ASP A 118 -2.14 -9.97 -14.58
N ALA A 119 -1.52 -8.86 -14.17
CA ALA A 119 -0.83 -7.96 -15.08
C ALA A 119 0.58 -8.46 -15.49
N ASN A 120 1.23 -9.33 -14.69
CA ASN A 120 2.49 -10.03 -15.02
C ASN A 120 3.64 -9.12 -15.53
N GLY A 121 3.70 -7.86 -15.08
CA GLY A 121 4.80 -6.96 -15.40
C GLY A 121 4.98 -6.59 -16.90
N PRO A 122 6.15 -6.06 -17.29
CA PRO A 122 7.32 -5.85 -16.44
C PRO A 122 7.14 -4.70 -15.44
N TYR A 123 7.56 -4.89 -14.20
CA TYR A 123 7.57 -3.89 -13.15
C TYR A 123 8.98 -3.35 -12.91
N SER A 124 9.10 -2.05 -12.88
CA SER A 124 10.26 -1.34 -12.35
C SER A 124 10.09 -1.10 -10.85
N PRO A 125 11.17 -0.79 -10.11
CA PRO A 125 11.08 -0.45 -8.68
C PRO A 125 10.14 0.73 -8.33
N ASP A 126 9.75 1.54 -9.32
CA ASP A 126 8.84 2.68 -9.14
C ASP A 126 7.36 2.31 -9.38
N ASP A 127 7.07 1.11 -9.90
CA ASP A 127 5.72 0.64 -10.15
C ASP A 127 5.06 0.14 -8.86
N ALA A 128 3.74 0.32 -8.75
CA ALA A 128 2.98 -0.08 -7.56
C ALA A 128 3.11 -1.58 -7.24
N CYS A 129 3.24 -2.40 -8.27
CA CYS A 129 3.39 -3.85 -8.15
C CYS A 129 4.80 -4.32 -7.81
N ALA A 130 5.80 -3.43 -7.74
CA ALA A 130 7.16 -3.80 -7.30
C ALA A 130 7.22 -4.29 -5.85
N VAL A 131 6.17 -4.06 -5.06
CA VAL A 131 6.03 -4.63 -3.70
C VAL A 131 5.67 -6.11 -3.72
N SER A 132 5.06 -6.56 -4.82
CA SER A 132 4.69 -7.96 -5.06
C SER A 132 5.79 -8.74 -5.80
N ASP A 133 6.64 -8.07 -6.59
CA ASP A 133 7.84 -8.62 -7.24
C ASP A 133 8.97 -8.75 -6.21
N ALA A 134 8.92 -9.82 -5.41
CA ALA A 134 9.79 -10.02 -4.26
C ALA A 134 11.15 -10.61 -4.67
N ASP A 135 11.21 -11.40 -5.74
CA ASP A 135 12.46 -11.96 -6.25
C ASP A 135 13.21 -11.03 -7.23
N GLN A 136 12.56 -9.94 -7.64
CA GLN A 136 13.10 -8.82 -8.41
C GLN A 136 13.50 -9.20 -9.83
N ASP A 137 12.79 -10.13 -10.44
CA ASP A 137 13.00 -10.50 -11.84
C ASP A 137 12.18 -9.66 -12.83
N GLY A 138 11.24 -8.87 -12.30
CA GLY A 138 10.48 -7.87 -13.01
C GLY A 138 9.05 -8.28 -13.35
N ASP A 139 8.54 -9.43 -12.94
CA ASP A 139 7.10 -9.72 -13.00
C ASP A 139 6.54 -10.14 -11.63
N VAL A 140 5.28 -10.60 -11.61
CA VAL A 140 4.64 -11.10 -10.38
C VAL A 140 4.00 -12.42 -10.75
N ASP A 141 4.63 -13.52 -10.34
CA ASP A 141 4.29 -14.85 -10.82
C ASP A 141 4.25 -15.92 -9.70
N ASP A 142 4.34 -17.20 -10.07
CA ASP A 142 4.30 -18.34 -9.15
C ASP A 142 5.42 -18.29 -8.10
N ASP A 143 6.59 -17.74 -8.43
CA ASP A 143 7.73 -17.63 -7.51
C ASP A 143 7.44 -16.59 -6.42
N ASP A 144 6.82 -15.46 -6.77
CA ASP A 144 6.37 -14.46 -5.80
C ASP A 144 5.18 -14.93 -4.97
N LEU A 145 4.24 -15.65 -5.58
CA LEU A 145 3.09 -16.21 -4.87
C LEU A 145 3.54 -17.21 -3.80
N ALA A 146 4.53 -18.05 -4.14
CA ALA A 146 5.13 -18.97 -3.18
C ALA A 146 5.71 -18.23 -1.97
N LEU A 147 6.35 -17.08 -2.18
CA LEU A 147 6.88 -16.23 -1.10
C LEU A 147 5.76 -15.52 -0.32
N PHE A 148 4.77 -14.94 -1.00
CA PHE A 148 3.63 -14.25 -0.40
C PHE A 148 2.91 -15.14 0.62
N LEU A 149 2.61 -16.40 0.24
CA LEU A 149 1.89 -17.34 1.09
C LEU A 149 2.66 -17.71 2.37
N THR A 150 3.98 -17.53 2.42
CA THR A 150 4.76 -17.77 3.64
C THR A 150 4.59 -16.71 4.72
N VAL A 151 4.21 -15.49 4.32
CA VAL A 151 4.05 -14.33 5.21
C VAL A 151 2.60 -13.87 5.35
N TYR A 152 1.71 -14.38 4.49
CA TYR A 152 0.28 -14.10 4.53
C TYR A 152 -0.32 -14.49 5.89
N SER A 153 -0.95 -13.51 6.53
CA SER A 153 -1.57 -13.65 7.86
C SER A 153 -3.04 -14.03 7.82
N GLY A 154 -3.65 -14.05 6.63
CA GLY A 154 -5.04 -14.46 6.44
C GLY A 154 -5.24 -15.97 6.52
N SER A 155 -6.45 -16.41 6.21
CA SER A 155 -6.82 -17.83 6.22
C SER A 155 -6.00 -18.61 5.20
N GLN A 156 -5.29 -19.66 5.65
CA GLN A 156 -4.71 -20.69 4.79
C GLN A 156 -5.60 -21.95 4.81
N ALA A 157 -6.91 -21.75 4.86
CA ALA A 157 -7.86 -22.85 4.76
C ALA A 157 -7.88 -23.41 3.34
N ASP A 158 -8.39 -24.63 3.23
CA ASP A 158 -8.79 -25.28 1.98
C ASP A 158 -10.24 -25.72 2.23
N CYS A 159 -11.16 -24.80 1.95
CA CYS A 159 -12.55 -24.95 2.32
C CYS A 159 -13.29 -26.01 1.49
N ASN A 160 -12.89 -26.18 0.23
CA ASN A 160 -13.49 -27.15 -0.70
C ASN A 160 -12.76 -28.51 -0.70
N ALA A 161 -11.68 -28.63 0.08
CA ALA A 161 -10.85 -29.81 0.26
C ALA A 161 -10.20 -30.33 -1.04
N ASN A 162 -9.88 -29.44 -1.98
CA ASN A 162 -9.26 -29.80 -3.26
C ASN A 162 -7.72 -29.84 -3.20
N SER A 163 -7.13 -29.64 -2.02
CA SER A 163 -5.68 -29.57 -1.76
C SER A 163 -4.97 -28.32 -2.30
N ILE A 164 -5.74 -27.29 -2.69
CA ILE A 164 -5.26 -25.95 -2.98
C ILE A 164 -5.81 -25.06 -1.87
N VAL A 165 -4.95 -24.24 -1.26
CA VAL A 165 -5.43 -23.30 -0.24
C VAL A 165 -6.21 -22.17 -0.90
N ASP A 166 -7.25 -21.71 -0.21
CA ASP A 166 -8.18 -20.65 -0.59
C ASP A 166 -7.48 -19.42 -1.22
N ALA A 167 -6.45 -18.89 -0.55
CA ALA A 167 -5.69 -17.74 -1.04
C ALA A 167 -5.00 -17.99 -2.40
N ASN A 168 -4.53 -19.22 -2.64
CA ASN A 168 -3.92 -19.61 -3.91
C ASN A 168 -4.99 -19.75 -5.00
N GLU A 169 -6.18 -20.27 -4.67
CA GLU A 169 -7.31 -20.31 -5.61
C GLU A 169 -7.73 -18.91 -6.05
N ILE A 170 -7.78 -17.96 -5.12
CA ILE A 170 -8.06 -16.55 -5.42
C ILE A 170 -6.98 -15.97 -6.33
N VAL A 171 -5.70 -16.15 -5.99
CA VAL A 171 -4.60 -15.58 -6.77
C VAL A 171 -4.50 -16.18 -8.17
N LEU A 172 -4.83 -17.45 -8.34
CA LEU A 172 -4.80 -18.13 -9.65
C LEU A 172 -6.08 -17.92 -10.48
N GLY A 173 -7.08 -17.20 -9.94
CA GLY A 173 -8.37 -17.00 -10.58
C GLY A 173 -9.19 -18.28 -10.70
N LEU A 174 -8.95 -19.24 -9.80
CA LEU A 174 -9.71 -20.50 -9.68
C LEU A 174 -10.95 -20.33 -8.80
N ALA A 175 -10.96 -19.31 -7.93
CA ALA A 175 -12.10 -18.92 -7.12
C ALA A 175 -12.27 -17.40 -7.11
N ASP A 176 -13.53 -16.96 -7.01
CA ASP A 176 -13.87 -15.55 -6.86
C ASP A 176 -13.81 -15.15 -5.37
N ASP A 177 -13.32 -13.95 -5.07
CA ASP A 177 -13.34 -13.30 -3.74
C ASP A 177 -13.84 -11.86 -3.94
N CYS A 178 -15.14 -11.71 -4.09
CA CYS A 178 -15.73 -10.47 -4.60
C CYS A 178 -15.83 -9.36 -3.55
N ASN A 179 -15.76 -9.72 -2.27
CA ASN A 179 -15.71 -8.78 -1.15
C ASN A 179 -14.27 -8.55 -0.65
N VAL A 180 -13.28 -9.20 -1.28
CA VAL A 180 -11.84 -9.04 -1.02
C VAL A 180 -11.50 -9.33 0.45
N ASN A 181 -12.19 -10.31 1.04
CA ASN A 181 -11.99 -10.68 2.45
C ASN A 181 -10.97 -11.82 2.62
N GLY A 182 -10.43 -12.34 1.52
CA GLY A 182 -9.44 -13.41 1.49
C GLY A 182 -10.03 -14.81 1.70
N ILE A 183 -11.35 -14.96 1.55
CA ILE A 183 -12.09 -16.22 1.60
C ILE A 183 -12.85 -16.35 0.27
N PRO A 184 -12.70 -17.47 -0.46
CA PRO A 184 -13.47 -17.75 -1.65
C PRO A 184 -14.97 -17.59 -1.40
N ASP A 185 -15.67 -16.99 -2.35
CA ASP A 185 -17.11 -16.76 -2.32
C ASP A 185 -17.94 -18.03 -2.10
N ASP A 186 -17.49 -19.17 -2.64
CA ASP A 186 -18.11 -20.49 -2.44
C ASP A 186 -17.95 -21.04 -1.01
N CYS A 187 -17.04 -20.43 -0.24
CA CYS A 187 -16.67 -20.79 1.11
C CYS A 187 -17.04 -19.71 2.14
N ASP A 188 -17.36 -18.52 1.67
CA ASP A 188 -17.97 -17.47 2.45
C ASP A 188 -19.43 -17.84 2.75
N PRO A 189 -19.87 -17.83 4.02
CA PRO A 189 -21.29 -17.93 4.30
C PRO A 189 -22.09 -16.85 3.52
N PRO A 190 -23.36 -17.12 3.17
CA PRO A 190 -24.17 -16.30 2.25
C PRO A 190 -24.62 -14.93 2.82
N PHE A 191 -23.89 -14.36 3.78
CA PHE A 191 -24.27 -13.13 4.45
C PHE A 191 -24.06 -11.92 3.51
N ASP A 192 -25.18 -11.44 2.97
CA ASP A 192 -25.35 -10.13 2.34
C ASP A 192 -24.90 -9.93 0.88
N LEU A 193 -25.15 -10.96 0.05
CA LEU A 193 -25.20 -10.88 -1.42
C LEU A 193 -25.80 -9.58 -1.97
N VAL A 194 -26.87 -9.06 -1.36
CA VAL A 194 -27.50 -7.78 -1.74
C VAL A 194 -26.65 -6.56 -1.37
N ALA A 195 -26.06 -6.54 -0.17
CA ALA A 195 -25.28 -5.38 0.28
C ALA A 195 -23.99 -5.27 -0.53
N GLU A 196 -23.33 -6.40 -0.81
CA GLU A 196 -22.12 -6.48 -1.66
C GLU A 196 -22.44 -6.09 -3.10
N PHE A 197 -23.53 -6.61 -3.67
CA PHE A 197 -24.00 -6.20 -4.99
C PHE A 197 -24.26 -4.70 -5.06
N VAL A 198 -24.93 -4.13 -4.05
CA VAL A 198 -25.18 -2.68 -3.98
C VAL A 198 -23.88 -1.90 -3.82
N GLN A 199 -22.92 -2.39 -3.05
CA GLN A 199 -21.60 -1.75 -2.94
C GLN A 199 -20.89 -1.73 -4.30
N GLN A 200 -20.76 -2.87 -4.97
CA GLN A 200 -20.14 -2.89 -6.30
C GLN A 200 -20.89 -2.02 -7.32
N LEU A 201 -22.22 -1.95 -7.26
CA LEU A 201 -23.01 -1.08 -8.13
C LEU A 201 -22.74 0.40 -7.87
N LEU A 202 -22.62 0.81 -6.60
CA LEU A 202 -22.37 2.19 -6.19
C LEU A 202 -20.91 2.63 -6.37
N PHE A 203 -19.97 1.68 -6.34
CA PHE A 203 -18.53 1.93 -6.33
C PHE A 203 -17.79 1.38 -7.58
N SER A 204 -18.51 0.96 -8.62
CA SER A 204 -17.99 0.45 -9.91
C SER A 204 -17.05 1.41 -10.68
N SER A 205 -16.87 2.64 -10.19
CA SER A 205 -15.91 3.61 -10.71
C SER A 205 -14.74 3.91 -9.77
N SER A 206 -14.59 3.19 -8.66
CA SER A 206 -13.49 3.37 -7.70
C SER A 206 -12.41 2.33 -7.97
N ALA A 207 -11.15 2.78 -8.03
CA ALA A 207 -9.98 1.93 -8.23
C ALA A 207 -9.69 0.97 -7.05
N GLU A 208 -10.62 0.82 -6.10
CA GLU A 208 -10.43 0.12 -4.83
C GLU A 208 -11.13 -1.25 -4.75
N LEU A 209 -12.05 -1.59 -5.68
CA LEU A 209 -12.82 -2.85 -5.60
C LEU A 209 -12.47 -3.93 -6.64
N GLY A 210 -11.48 -3.71 -7.51
CA GLY A 210 -11.09 -4.72 -8.51
C GLY A 210 -12.10 -4.89 -9.67
N PRO A 211 -11.93 -5.92 -10.53
CA PRO A 211 -12.83 -6.22 -11.65
C PRO A 211 -14.26 -6.57 -11.20
N ILE A 212 -15.25 -6.40 -12.09
CA ILE A 212 -16.65 -6.74 -11.82
C ILE A 212 -16.74 -8.21 -11.41
N CYS A 213 -17.36 -8.46 -10.25
CA CYS A 213 -17.56 -9.82 -9.75
C CYS A 213 -18.42 -10.64 -10.73
N PRO A 214 -17.93 -11.77 -11.27
CA PRO A 214 -18.67 -12.58 -12.24
C PRO A 214 -20.03 -13.04 -11.73
N ARG A 215 -20.14 -13.32 -10.42
CA ARG A 215 -21.40 -13.77 -9.80
C ARG A 215 -22.48 -12.67 -9.76
N PHE A 216 -22.08 -11.41 -9.88
CA PHE A 216 -22.98 -10.25 -9.83
C PHE A 216 -23.44 -9.80 -11.22
N ASP A 217 -22.76 -10.21 -12.29
CA ASP A 217 -23.21 -10.06 -13.67
C ASP A 217 -24.15 -11.22 -14.04
N SER A 218 -25.40 -11.15 -13.54
CA SER A 218 -26.40 -12.21 -13.73
C SER A 218 -26.79 -12.41 -15.19
N ASN A 219 -26.54 -11.44 -16.05
CA ASN A 219 -26.91 -11.49 -17.46
C ASN A 219 -25.71 -11.70 -18.42
N ASN A 220 -24.50 -11.79 -17.88
CA ASN A 220 -23.23 -12.05 -18.55
C ASN A 220 -22.92 -11.03 -19.67
N ASP A 221 -23.28 -9.75 -19.50
CA ASP A 221 -22.94 -8.68 -20.46
C ASP A 221 -21.67 -7.90 -20.10
N GLY A 222 -21.00 -8.30 -19.01
CA GLY A 222 -19.78 -7.69 -18.51
C GLY A 222 -20.01 -6.32 -17.88
N LEU A 223 -21.26 -5.96 -17.60
CA LEU A 223 -21.64 -4.74 -16.89
C LEU A 223 -22.39 -5.12 -15.63
N LEU A 224 -22.19 -4.34 -14.57
CA LEU A 224 -23.01 -4.42 -13.36
C LEU A 224 -24.07 -3.32 -13.42
N ASP A 225 -25.30 -3.66 -13.78
CA ASP A 225 -26.39 -2.70 -13.95
C ASP A 225 -27.76 -3.17 -13.41
N GLY A 226 -28.81 -2.41 -13.73
CA GLY A 226 -30.18 -2.72 -13.29
C GLY A 226 -30.75 -4.05 -13.80
N ARG A 227 -30.12 -4.66 -14.81
CA ARG A 227 -30.50 -5.96 -15.39
C ARG A 227 -30.05 -7.13 -14.51
N ASP A 228 -29.01 -6.92 -13.71
CA ASP A 228 -28.45 -7.95 -12.82
C ASP A 228 -29.17 -8.07 -11.49
N VAL A 229 -29.95 -7.04 -11.13
CA VAL A 229 -30.80 -7.02 -9.93
C VAL A 229 -31.75 -8.22 -9.87
N ASN A 230 -32.14 -8.77 -11.02
CA ASN A 230 -33.04 -9.91 -11.08
C ASN A 230 -32.49 -11.16 -10.36
N GLY A 231 -31.17 -11.35 -10.32
CA GLY A 231 -30.52 -12.44 -9.59
C GLY A 231 -30.78 -12.42 -8.08
N PHE A 232 -31.10 -11.25 -7.52
CA PHE A 232 -31.28 -11.03 -6.08
C PHE A 232 -32.76 -10.95 -5.66
N THR A 233 -33.70 -11.10 -6.60
CA THR A 233 -35.14 -10.91 -6.33
C THR A 233 -35.71 -11.86 -5.28
N GLN A 234 -35.16 -13.08 -5.11
CA GLN A 234 -35.57 -13.99 -4.03
C GLN A 234 -35.06 -13.59 -2.63
N GLN A 235 -34.05 -12.74 -2.55
CA GLN A 235 -33.51 -12.21 -1.29
C GLN A 235 -34.12 -10.84 -0.92
N LEU A 236 -34.65 -10.13 -1.92
CA LEU A 236 -35.29 -8.81 -1.77
C LEU A 236 -36.80 -8.87 -1.48
N LEU A 237 -37.42 -10.06 -1.54
CA LEU A 237 -38.84 -10.27 -1.28
C LEU A 237 -39.01 -11.14 -0.02
N PRO A 238 -39.88 -10.75 0.94
CA PRO A 238 -40.11 -11.50 2.17
C PRO A 238 -40.81 -12.84 1.97
#